data_AF-A0A7K1J4A3-F1
#
_entry.id   AF-A0A7K1J4A3-F1
#
_cell.length_a   1.000
_cell.length_b   1.000
_cell.length_c   1.000
_cell.angle_alpha   90.00
_cell.angle_beta   90.00
_cell.angle_gamma   90.00
#
_symmetry.space_group_name_H-M   'P 1'
#
loop_
_entity.id
_entity.type
_entity.pdbx_description
1 polymer ?
#
loop_
_entity_poly.entity_id
_entity_poly.type
_entity_poly.pdbx_seq_one_letter_code
_entity_poly.pdbx_strand_id
1 'polypeptide(L)'
;MNREPDVARKLIESDERLPLTLEEGLAIATQHPEWLLEKNGFNLLGSRSADGRVPSIWMSQSAPRLGAVWPNSRHTWLGNAYCLARRGVSLIEGRSNN
;
A
#
# COMPACT_ATOMS: atom_id res chain seq x y z
N MET A 1 -11.96 3.31 11.80
CA MET A 1 -11.77 4.70 11.30
C MET A 1 -10.34 4.84 10.80
N ASN A 2 -10.11 5.46 9.65
CA ASN A 2 -8.76 5.60 9.09
C ASN A 2 -7.81 6.39 9.99
N ARG A 3 -6.54 5.99 9.98
CA ARG A 3 -5.42 6.57 10.73
C ARG A 3 -4.35 7.08 9.76
N GLU A 4 -3.52 7.97 10.27
CA GLU A 4 -2.28 8.44 9.64
C GLU A 4 -1.42 7.24 9.25
N PRO A 5 -0.70 7.27 8.11
CA PRO A 5 0.11 6.17 7.62
C PRO A 5 1.04 5.54 8.68
N ASP A 6 1.76 6.34 9.45
CA ASP A 6 2.70 5.82 10.47
C ASP A 6 1.99 5.08 11.62
N VAL A 7 0.81 5.56 12.01
CA VAL A 7 0.00 4.93 13.05
C VAL A 7 -0.64 3.66 12.49
N ALA A 8 -1.20 3.73 11.28
CA ALA A 8 -1.83 2.61 10.61
C ALA A 8 -0.85 1.45 10.41
N ARG A 9 0.39 1.74 9.97
CA ARG A 9 1.42 0.72 9.79
C ARG A 9 1.72 -0.04 11.07
N LYS A 10 1.91 0.66 12.19
CA LYS A 10 2.16 0.03 13.49
C LYS A 10 1.00 -0.86 13.94
N LEU A 11 -0.24 -0.43 13.71
CA LEU A 11 -1.43 -1.23 14.03
C LEU A 11 -1.56 -2.47 13.14
N ILE A 12 -1.29 -2.33 11.84
CA ILE A 12 -1.27 -3.45 10.89
C ILE A 12 -0.22 -4.47 11.31
N GLU A 13 0.99 -4.02 11.63
CA GLU A 13 2.08 -4.88 12.09
C GLU A 13 1.75 -5.56 13.43
N SER A 14 1.13 -4.85 14.39
CA SER A 14 0.71 -5.44 15.67
C SER A 14 -0.39 -6.48 15.53
N ASP A 15 -1.20 -6.39 14.49
CA ASP A 15 -2.25 -7.36 14.16
C ASP A 15 -1.72 -8.54 13.33
N GLU A 16 -0.39 -8.71 13.25
CA GLU A 16 0.29 -9.72 12.44
C GLU A 16 -0.17 -9.69 10.97
N ARG A 17 -0.35 -8.48 10.44
CA ARG A 17 -0.68 -8.22 9.04
C ARG A 17 0.51 -7.59 8.34
N LEU A 18 0.53 -7.77 7.01
CA LEU A 18 1.60 -7.27 6.17
C LEU A 18 1.10 -6.07 5.38
N PRO A 19 1.64 -4.85 5.57
CA PRO A 19 1.30 -3.73 4.72
C PRO A 19 1.72 -4.01 3.27
N LEU A 20 0.89 -3.60 2.31
CA LEU A 20 1.19 -3.80 0.88
C LEU A 20 2.30 -2.87 0.41
N THR A 21 3.18 -3.38 -0.44
CA THR A 21 4.21 -2.59 -1.13
C THR A 21 3.62 -1.83 -2.32
N LEU A 22 4.40 -0.91 -2.88
CA LEU A 22 4.08 -0.20 -4.12
C LEU A 22 3.76 -1.19 -5.27
N GLU A 23 4.62 -2.18 -5.45
CA GLU A 23 4.54 -3.17 -6.51
C GLU A 23 3.28 -4.03 -6.38
N GLU A 24 2.95 -4.45 -5.15
CA GLU A 24 1.75 -5.23 -4.87
C GLU A 24 0.47 -4.42 -5.11
N GLY A 25 0.46 -3.16 -4.66
CA GLY A 25 -0.66 -2.25 -4.89
C GLY A 25 -0.88 -1.96 -6.38
N LEU A 26 0.20 -1.78 -7.15
CA LEU A 26 0.12 -1.57 -8.59
C LEU A 26 -0.40 -2.82 -9.32
N ALA A 27 0.04 -4.00 -8.90
CA ALA A 27 -0.48 -5.26 -9.44
C ALA A 27 -1.99 -5.40 -9.18
N ILE A 28 -2.45 -5.12 -7.96
CA ILE A 28 -3.89 -5.12 -7.63
C ILE A 28 -4.65 -4.10 -8.47
N ALA A 29 -4.16 -2.86 -8.56
CA ALA A 29 -4.84 -1.80 -9.31
C ALA A 29 -5.00 -2.11 -10.80
N THR A 30 -4.09 -2.89 -11.38
CA THR A 30 -4.11 -3.27 -12.80
C THR A 30 -4.87 -4.56 -13.07
N GLN A 31 -4.86 -5.52 -12.14
CA GLN A 31 -5.57 -6.79 -12.27
C GLN A 31 -7.02 -6.74 -11.78
N HIS A 32 -7.30 -5.87 -10.81
CA HIS A 32 -8.61 -5.64 -10.20
C HIS A 32 -9.02 -4.16 -10.31
N PRO A 33 -9.11 -3.60 -11.53
CA PRO A 33 -9.46 -2.18 -11.72
C PRO A 33 -10.84 -1.84 -11.13
N GLU A 34 -11.74 -2.81 -11.00
CA GLU A 34 -13.06 -2.65 -10.40
C GLU A 34 -13.03 -2.32 -8.90
N TRP A 35 -11.89 -2.47 -8.23
CA TRP A 35 -11.72 -2.07 -6.82
C TRP A 35 -11.41 -0.59 -6.66
N LEU A 36 -10.96 0.08 -7.74
CA LEU A 36 -10.71 1.52 -7.79
C LEU A 36 -11.95 2.23 -8.35
N LEU A 37 -12.88 2.54 -7.45
CA LEU A 37 -14.12 3.24 -7.75
C LEU A 37 -13.97 4.75 -7.54
N GLU A 38 -15.00 5.51 -7.92
CA GLU A 38 -14.96 6.95 -7.77
C GLU A 38 -14.69 7.38 -6.31
N LYS A 39 -13.72 8.28 -6.14
CA LYS A 39 -13.35 8.87 -4.83
C LYS A 39 -12.86 7.86 -3.79
N ASN A 40 -12.32 6.72 -4.21
CA ASN A 40 -11.61 5.80 -3.32
C ASN A 40 -10.12 5.67 -3.68
N GLY A 41 -9.38 5.01 -2.79
CA GLY A 41 -7.98 4.68 -2.98
C GLY A 41 -7.36 4.08 -1.73
N PHE A 42 -6.07 3.80 -1.80
CA PHE A 42 -5.32 3.22 -0.69
C PHE A 42 -3.85 3.65 -0.64
N ASN A 43 -3.32 3.73 0.57
CA ASN A 43 -1.89 3.86 0.87
C ASN A 43 -1.21 2.49 0.84
N LEU A 44 0.05 2.48 0.42
CA LEU A 44 0.92 1.31 0.27
C LEU A 44 2.06 1.41 1.27
N LEU A 45 1.71 1.14 2.53
CA LEU A 45 2.54 1.34 3.73
C LEU A 45 3.78 0.46 3.78
N GLY A 46 3.85 -0.58 2.94
CA GLY A 46 5.01 -1.46 2.81
C GLY A 46 6.19 -0.79 2.11
N SER A 47 5.97 0.36 1.47
CA SER A 47 6.99 1.11 0.74
C SER A 47 7.13 2.54 1.26
N ARG A 48 8.29 3.14 0.99
CA ARG A 48 8.63 4.55 1.28
C ARG A 48 9.39 5.13 0.11
N SER A 49 9.13 6.40 -0.18
CA SER A 49 10.00 7.21 -1.04
C SER A 49 11.21 7.71 -0.26
N ALA A 50 12.23 8.21 -0.97
CA ALA A 50 13.49 8.68 -0.37
C ALA A 50 13.29 9.87 0.60
N ASP A 51 12.24 10.67 0.41
CA ASP A 51 11.88 11.78 1.30
C ASP A 51 10.91 11.37 2.42
N GLY A 52 10.67 10.05 2.57
CA GLY A 52 9.88 9.48 3.64
C GLY A 52 8.38 9.43 3.36
N ARG A 53 7.87 9.95 2.23
CA ARG A 53 6.43 9.86 1.91
C ARG A 53 6.00 8.43 1.58
N VAL A 54 4.73 8.13 1.86
CA VAL A 54 4.10 6.83 1.63
C VAL A 54 3.42 6.82 0.26
N PRO A 55 3.69 5.85 -0.63
CA PRO A 55 3.02 5.76 -1.91
C PRO A 55 1.52 5.47 -1.76
N SER A 56 0.71 5.99 -2.68
CA SER A 56 -0.74 5.81 -2.67
C SER A 56 -1.29 5.74 -4.09
N ILE A 57 -2.35 4.96 -4.27
CA ILE A 57 -3.12 4.88 -5.51
C ILE A 57 -4.54 5.38 -5.23
N TRP A 58 -5.08 6.24 -6.09
CA TRP A 58 -6.44 6.74 -5.95
C TRP A 58 -7.07 7.13 -7.28
N MET A 59 -8.40 7.17 -7.30
CA MET A 59 -9.16 7.68 -8.45
C MET A 59 -9.29 9.20 -8.41
N SER A 60 -9.00 9.85 -9.54
CA SER A 60 -9.16 11.30 -9.69
C SER A 60 -9.39 11.67 -11.15
N GLN A 61 -10.43 12.46 -11.43
CA GLN A 61 -10.86 12.83 -12.79
C GLN A 61 -11.03 11.59 -13.69
N SER A 62 -11.72 10.58 -13.18
CA SER A 62 -11.99 9.31 -13.88
C SER A 62 -10.76 8.51 -14.31
N ALA A 63 -9.60 8.76 -13.70
CA ALA A 63 -8.38 8.01 -13.95
C ALA A 63 -7.68 7.63 -12.63
N PRO A 64 -7.03 6.45 -12.56
CA PRO A 64 -6.18 6.11 -11.43
C PRO A 64 -4.90 6.95 -11.45
N ARG A 65 -4.49 7.44 -10.28
CA ARG A 65 -3.26 8.19 -10.07
C ARG A 65 -2.37 7.45 -9.08
N LEU A 66 -1.06 7.48 -9.36
CA LEU A 66 -0.02 7.12 -8.41
C LEU A 66 0.60 8.41 -7.87
N GLY A 67 0.73 8.51 -6.56
CA GLY A 67 1.47 9.59 -5.90
C GLY A 67 1.88 9.18 -4.50
N ALA A 68 2.11 10.15 -3.62
CA ALA A 68 2.55 9.88 -2.26
C ALA A 68 2.01 10.91 -1.26
N VAL A 69 1.76 10.45 -0.04
CA VAL A 69 1.23 11.24 1.07
C VAL A 69 2.23 11.36 2.21
N TRP A 70 2.06 12.39 3.04
CA TRP A 70 2.88 12.55 4.23
C TRP A 70 2.52 11.50 5.29
N PRO A 71 3.50 10.98 6.04
CA PRO A 71 3.28 9.86 6.97
C PRO A 71 2.35 10.17 8.15
N ASN A 72 2.20 11.46 8.45
CA ASN A 72 1.33 12.01 9.49
C ASN A 72 0.01 12.57 8.93
N SER A 73 -0.26 12.43 7.64
CA SER A 73 -1.48 12.94 7.02
C SER A 73 -2.61 11.93 7.12
N ARG A 74 -3.67 12.29 7.85
CA ARG A 74 -4.86 11.45 7.95
C ARG A 74 -5.82 11.73 6.79
N HIS A 75 -6.20 10.67 6.09
CA HIS A 75 -7.19 10.72 5.02
C HIS A 75 -8.43 9.90 5.40
N THR A 76 -9.62 10.45 5.16
CA THR A 76 -10.89 9.76 5.41
C THR A 76 -11.32 8.85 4.26
N TRP A 77 -10.89 9.17 3.03
CA TRP A 77 -11.26 8.47 1.79
C TRP A 77 -10.17 7.53 1.25
N LEU A 78 -8.93 7.67 1.74
CA LEU A 78 -7.79 6.86 1.35
C LEU A 78 -7.53 5.81 2.42
N GLY A 79 -7.80 4.55 2.11
CA GLY A 79 -7.57 3.41 3.02
C GLY A 79 -6.08 3.12 3.21
N ASN A 80 -5.78 2.19 4.11
CA ASN A 80 -4.42 1.67 4.33
C ASN A 80 -4.41 0.19 3.96
N ALA A 81 -3.74 -0.19 2.86
CA ALA A 81 -3.81 -1.54 2.33
C ALA A 81 -2.83 -2.50 3.01
N TYR A 82 -3.31 -3.71 3.30
CA TYR A 82 -2.54 -4.79 3.91
C TYR A 82 -3.07 -6.15 3.43
N CYS A 83 -2.28 -7.21 3.65
CA CYS A 83 -2.69 -8.59 3.44
C CYS A 83 -2.37 -9.46 4.67
N LEU A 84 -2.94 -10.66 4.70
CA LEU A 84 -2.68 -11.65 5.76
C LEU A 84 -1.33 -12.34 5.58
N ALA A 85 -0.94 -12.61 4.33
CA ALA A 85 0.29 -13.34 4.00
C ALA A 85 0.66 -13.14 2.52
N ARG A 86 1.96 -13.18 2.22
CA ARG A 86 2.48 -13.34 0.86
C ARG A 86 2.66 -14.83 0.58
N ARG A 87 2.03 -15.34 -0.48
CA ARG A 87 1.97 -16.79 -0.78
C ARG A 87 2.91 -17.22 -1.91
N GLY A 88 3.66 -16.30 -2.50
CA GLY A 88 4.66 -16.59 -3.54
C GLY A 88 6.04 -16.89 -2.94
N VAL A 89 6.85 -17.64 -3.68
CA VAL A 89 8.26 -17.92 -3.33
C VAL A 89 9.15 -16.83 -3.94
N SER A 90 10.07 -16.26 -3.16
CA SER A 90 11.11 -15.40 -3.70
C SER A 90 12.07 -16.22 -4.55
N LEU A 91 12.09 -15.98 -5.87
CA LEU A 91 13.07 -16.61 -6.76
C LEU A 91 14.48 -16.03 -6.58
N ILE A 92 14.62 -14.94 -5.81
CA ILE A 92 15.89 -14.22 -5.62
C ILE A 92 16.66 -14.76 -4.41
N GLU A 93 16.00 -15.44 -3.46
CA GLU A 93 16.61 -15.98 -2.24
C GLU A 93 17.27 -17.36 -2.42
N GLY A 94 17.40 -17.87 -3.64
CA GLY A 94 18.08 -19.13 -3.95
C GLY A 94 19.62 -19.10 -3.89
N ARG A 95 20.23 -17.99 -3.47
CA ARG A 95 21.69 -17.86 -3.27
C ARG A 95 22.02 -17.38 -1.87
N SER A 96 21.75 -18.20 -0.87
CA SER A 96 22.53 -18.15 0.37
C SER A 96 23.66 -19.19 0.27
N ASN A 97 24.87 -18.63 0.14
CA ASN A 97 26.20 -19.23 0.13
C ASN A 97 26.36 -20.57 0.88
N ASN A 98 26.95 -21.54 0.18
CA ASN A 98 27.81 -22.57 0.77
C ASN A 98 29.26 -22.09 0.66
#